data_AF-J3CVU3-F1
#
_entry.id   AF-J3CVU3-F1
#
_cell.length_a   1.000
_cell.length_b   1.000
_cell.length_c   1.000
_cell.angle_alpha   90.00
_cell.angle_beta   90.00
_cell.angle_gamma   90.00
#
_symmetry.space_group_name_H-M   'P 1'
#
loop_
_entity.id
_entity.type
_entity.pdbx_description
1 polymer ?
#
loop_
_entity_poly.entity_id
_entity_poly.type
_entity_poly.pdbx_seq_one_letter_code
_entity_poly.pdbx_strand_id
1 'polypeptide(L)' 'MSVIEFENTSRPRIYTRTVLSNCPECDGDLTVLRVIGGRAGCEYWTMRCTDCGGIHLDILKPYAASEDDDGPLPAA' A
#
# COMPACT_ATOMS: atom_id res chain seq x y z
N MET A 1 32.48 7.65 8.16
CA MET A 1 31.26 8.22 7.56
C MET A 1 30.21 7.14 7.61
N SER A 2 29.17 7.33 8.42
CA SER A 2 28.19 6.28 8.71
C SER A 2 27.20 6.17 7.56
N VAL A 3 27.13 4.97 6.96
CA VAL A 3 26.13 4.64 5.94
C VAL A 3 24.80 4.53 6.68
N ILE A 4 23.86 5.42 6.37
CA ILE A 4 22.47 5.27 6.80
C ILE A 4 21.90 4.06 6.06
N GLU A 5 21.69 2.96 6.79
CA GLU A 5 21.00 1.78 6.32
C GLU A 5 19.57 2.20 5.94
N PHE A 6 19.30 2.21 4.63
CA PHE A 6 17.96 2.36 4.10
C PHE A 6 17.23 1.04 4.38
N GLU A 7 16.71 0.88 5.60
CA GLU A 7 15.73 -0.16 5.91
C GLU A 7 14.45 0.13 5.12
N ASN A 8 14.47 -0.19 3.83
CA ASN A 8 13.28 -0.28 3.02
C ASN A 8 13.45 -1.39 1.98
N THR A 9 13.93 -2.55 2.43
CA THR A 9 13.50 -3.82 1.81
C THR A 9 12.03 -4.04 2.16
N SER A 10 11.17 -3.23 1.53
CA SER A 10 9.73 -3.40 1.50
C SER A 10 9.46 -4.80 0.99
N ARG A 11 9.19 -5.75 1.89
CA ARG A 11 8.43 -6.94 1.51
C ARG A 11 7.21 -6.43 0.75
N PRO A 12 6.84 -7.00 -0.41
CA PRO A 12 5.67 -6.56 -1.14
C PRO A 12 4.48 -6.65 -0.18
N ARG A 13 3.97 -5.50 0.27
CA ARG A 13 2.78 -5.47 1.11
C ARG A 13 1.64 -5.93 0.20
N ILE A 14 1.02 -7.05 0.57
CA ILE A 14 -0.22 -7.47 -0.07
C ILE A 14 -1.31 -6.64 0.57
N TYR A 15 -2.03 -5.87 -0.25
CA TYR A 15 -3.18 -5.10 0.20
C TYR A 15 -4.47 -5.84 -0.13
N THR A 16 -5.54 -5.51 0.57
CA THR A 16 -6.86 -6.13 0.32
C THR A 16 -7.43 -5.81 -1.07
N ARG A 17 -6.85 -4.85 -1.78
CA ARG A 17 -7.25 -4.43 -3.13
C ARG A 17 -6.01 -4.02 -3.93
N THR A 18 -6.14 -4.08 -5.25
CA THR A 18 -5.16 -3.51 -6.18
C THR A 18 -5.05 -1.99 -6.01
N VAL A 19 -3.81 -1.50 -6.08
CA VAL A 19 -3.51 -0.07 -6.07
C VAL A 19 -4.12 0.59 -7.30
N LEU A 20 -4.67 1.79 -7.13
CA LEU A 20 -5.21 2.60 -8.21
C LEU A 20 -4.09 2.94 -9.22
N SER A 21 -4.19 2.37 -10.42
CA SER A 21 -3.22 2.54 -11.50
C SER A 21 -3.65 3.57 -12.55
N ASN A 22 -4.96 3.80 -12.71
CA ASN A 22 -5.54 4.65 -13.75
C ASN A 22 -6.43 5.75 -13.16
N CYS A 23 -6.42 6.91 -13.79
CA CYS A 23 -7.19 8.07 -13.39
C CYS A 23 -8.69 7.80 -13.56
N PRO A 24 -9.52 7.93 -12.51
CA PRO A 24 -10.96 7.65 -12.59
C PRO A 24 -11.74 8.63 -13.49
N GLU A 25 -11.13 9.76 -13.86
CA GLU A 25 -11.78 10.79 -14.68
C GLU A 25 -11.45 10.66 -16.17
N CYS A 26 -10.23 10.23 -16.52
CA CYS A 26 -9.77 10.22 -17.91
C CYS A 26 -9.04 8.93 -18.33
N ASP A 27 -8.98 7.94 -17.45
CA ASP A 27 -8.29 6.64 -17.62
C ASP A 27 -6.75 6.72 -17.82
N GLY A 28 -6.20 7.94 -17.83
CA GLY A 28 -4.77 8.20 -17.95
C GLY A 28 -3.92 7.69 -16.80
N ASP A 29 -2.61 7.65 -17.00
CA ASP A 29 -1.67 7.11 -16.02
C ASP A 29 -1.60 7.98 -14.75
N LEU A 30 -1.38 7.31 -13.62
CA LEU A 30 -1.20 7.94 -12.32
C LEU A 30 0.25 7.81 -11.83
N THR A 31 0.81 8.90 -11.31
CA THR A 31 2.11 8.91 -10.63
C THR A 31 1.94 9.15 -9.12
N VAL A 32 2.75 8.48 -8.31
CA VAL A 32 2.74 8.63 -6.85
C VAL A 32 3.41 9.96 -6.49
N LEU A 33 2.65 10.86 -5.85
CA LEU A 33 3.20 12.09 -5.28
C LEU A 33 3.72 11.88 -3.86
N ARG A 34 2.95 11.13 -3.05
CA ARG A 34 3.28 10.92 -1.63
C ARG A 34 2.60 9.66 -1.12
N VAL A 35 3.34 8.91 -0.32
CA VAL A 35 2.81 7.81 0.50
C VAL A 35 2.94 8.21 1.97
N ILE A 36 1.85 8.12 2.72
CA ILE A 36 1.81 8.41 4.16
C ILE A 36 1.35 7.15 4.89
N GLY A 37 2.15 6.71 5.85
CA GLY A 37 1.75 5.63 6.76
C GLY A 37 0.59 6.07 7.65
N GLY A 38 -0.44 5.23 7.71
CA GLY A 38 -1.63 5.39 8.53
C GLY A 38 -1.65 4.49 9.75
N ARG A 39 -2.78 4.51 10.46
CA ARG A 39 -3.04 3.59 11.57
C ARG A 39 -3.29 2.17 11.06
N ALA A 40 -3.04 1.18 11.90
CA ALA A 40 -3.26 -0.24 11.59
C ALA A 40 -2.57 -0.72 10.29
N GLY A 41 -1.40 -0.15 9.97
CA GLY A 41 -0.66 -0.50 8.76
C GLY A 41 -1.30 -0.06 7.45
N CYS A 42 -2.35 0.76 7.50
CA CYS A 42 -2.93 1.38 6.30
C CYS A 42 -1.95 2.38 5.70
N GLU A 43 -2.06 2.63 4.40
CA GLU A 43 -1.28 3.65 3.71
C GLU A 43 -2.19 4.55 2.88
N TYR A 44 -1.84 5.83 2.84
CA TYR A 44 -2.53 6.87 2.07
C TYR A 44 -1.63 7.31 0.93
N TRP A 45 -2.01 6.92 -0.28
CA TRP A 45 -1.27 7.18 -1.50
C TRP A 45 -1.93 8.34 -2.24
N THR A 46 -1.27 9.48 -2.26
CA THR A 46 -1.69 10.62 -3.09
C THR A 46 -1.09 10.44 -4.47
N MET A 47 -1.97 10.35 -5.47
CA MET A 47 -1.64 10.13 -6.87
C MET A 47 -1.97 11.37 -7.69
N ARG A 48 -1.20 11.63 -8.74
CA ARG A 48 -1.48 12.66 -9.73
C ARG A 48 -1.58 12.05 -11.11
N CYS A 49 -2.63 12.39 -11.85
CA CYS A 49 -2.73 12.03 -13.25
C CYS A 49 -1.71 12.82 -14.07
N THR A 50 -0.97 12.11 -14.92
CA THR A 50 0.00 12.72 -15.84
C THR A 50 -0.66 13.43 -17.01
N ASP A 51 -1.93 13.09 -17.30
CA ASP A 51 -2.63 13.57 -18.48
C ASP A 51 -3.55 14.76 -18.13
N CYS A 52 -4.52 14.57 -17.23
CA CYS A 52 -5.45 15.63 -16.84
C CYS A 52 -4.99 16.47 -15.63
N GLY A 53 -3.95 16.02 -14.92
CA GLY A 53 -3.43 16.68 -13.72
C GLY A 53 -4.26 16.46 -12.45
N GLY A 54 -5.34 15.69 -12.50
CA GLY A 54 -6.20 15.37 -11.36
C GLY A 54 -5.45 14.72 -10.21
N ILE A 55 -5.85 15.04 -8.97
CA ILE A 55 -5.27 14.48 -7.74
C ILE A 55 -6.25 13.47 -7.15
N HIS A 56 -5.77 12.25 -6.91
CA HIS A 56 -6.57 11.15 -6.37
C HIS A 56 -5.92 10.60 -5.11
N LEU A 57 -6.77 10.14 -4.19
CA LEU A 57 -6.34 9.48 -2.97
C LEU A 57 -6.69 8.00 -3.06
N ASP A 58 -5.70 7.14 -2.94
CA ASP A 58 -5.89 5.71 -2.76
C ASP A 58 -5.54 5.30 -1.33
N ILE A 59 -6.44 4.56 -0.69
CA ILE A 59 -6.32 4.16 0.71
C ILE A 59 -6.15 2.65 0.75
N LEU A 60 -4.90 2.23 0.96
CA LEU A 60 -4.53 0.83 0.96
C LEU A 60 -4.57 0.27 2.38
N LYS A 61 -5.37 -0.78 2.57
CA LYS A 61 -5.39 -1.54 3.82
C LYS A 61 -4.53 -2.79 3.65
N PRO A 62 -3.66 -3.10 4.62
CA PRO A 62 -2.87 -4.31 4.55
C PRO A 62 -3.82 -5.52 4.56
N TYR A 63 -3.51 -6.52 3.75
CA TYR A 63 -4.17 -7.81 3.86
C TYR A 63 -3.71 -8.46 5.16
N ALA A 64 -4.59 -8.47 6.17
CA ALA A 64 -4.40 -9.34 7.31
C ALA A 64 -4.71 -10.76 6.84
N ALA A 65 -3.67 -11.55 6.58
CA ALA A 65 -3.84 -13.00 6.61
C ALA A 65 -4.33 -13.29 8.03
N SER A 66 -5.60 -13.66 8.17
CA SER A 66 -6.15 -14.13 9.43
C SER A 66 -5.22 -15.20 9.98
N GLU A 67 -4.67 -14.99 11.16
CA GLU A 67 -4.07 -16.04 12.00
C GLU A 67 -5.17 -16.98 12.51
N ASP A 68 -6.10 -17.39 11.65
CA ASP A 68 -6.97 -18.55 11.86
C ASP A 68 -6.27 -19.76 11.22
N ASP A 69 -5.00 -19.95 11.55
CA ASP A 69 -4.41 -21.28 11.59
C ASP A 69 -4.79 -21.86 12.97
N ASP A 70 -6.05 -22.27 13.10
CA ASP A 70 -6.54 -23.13 14.17
C ASP A 70 -5.94 -24.55 13.95
N GLY A 71 -4.61 -24.62 13.98
CA GLY A 71 -3.86 -25.86 14.01
C GLY A 71 -4.02 -26.50 15.39
N PRO A 72 -4.31 -27.81 15.51
CA PRO A 72 -4.57 -28.43 16.79
C PRO A 72 -3.40 -28.23 17.76
N LEU A 73 -3.68 -27.65 18.93
CA LEU A 73 -2.71 -27.54 20.02
C LEU A 73 -2.14 -28.94 20.34
N PRO A 74 -0.82 -29.12 20.43
CA PRO A 74 -0.24 -30.41 20.77
C PRO A 74 -0.68 -30.80 22.18
N ALA A 75 -1.34 -31.95 22.28
CA ALA A 75 -1.71 -32.54 23.56
C ALA A 75 -0.43 -32.84 24.38
N ALA A 76 -0.45 -32.42 25.64
CA ALA A 76 0.61 -32.63 26.62
C ALA A 76 0.73 -34.11 27.05
#